data_AF-A0A6B3HUT5-F1
#
_entry.id   AF-A0A6B3HUT5-F1
#
_cell.length_a   1.000
_cell.length_b   1.000
_cell.length_c   1.000
_cell.angle_alpha   90.00
_cell.angle_beta   90.00
_cell.angle_gamma   90.00
#
_symmetry.space_group_name_H-M   'P 1'
#
loop_
_entity.id
_entity.type
_entity.pdbx_description
1 polymer ?
#
loop_
_entity_poly.entity_id
_entity_poly.type
_entity_poly.pdbx_seq_one_letter_code
_entity_poly.pdbx_strand_id
1 'polypeptide(L)'
;VGVLADLQGPKIRLAKFAEGPVELVRGDEFTITSEDVPGDKSICGTTYKGLPGDVAKGDPILINDGNVELKVIEVVGPRVKTIVIEGGVISDHKGINL
;
A
#
# COMPACT_ATOMS: atom_id res chain seq x y z
N VAL A 1 10.21 -37.85 11.21
CA VAL A 1 9.14 -37.04 10.60
C VAL A 1 9.39 -35.59 11.00
N GLY A 2 9.72 -34.72 10.04
CA GLY A 2 9.92 -33.29 10.29
C GLY A 2 8.64 -32.53 9.97
N VAL A 3 8.13 -31.74 10.91
CA VAL A 3 7.02 -30.82 10.68
C VAL A 3 7.62 -29.45 10.41
N LEU A 4 7.34 -28.90 9.23
CA LEU A 4 7.70 -27.52 8.89
C LEU A 4 6.45 -26.67 9.08
N ALA A 5 6.50 -25.76 10.06
CA ALA A 5 5.47 -24.76 10.27
C ALA A 5 5.94 -23.46 9.62
N ASP A 6 5.31 -23.10 8.50
CA ASP A 6 5.46 -21.78 7.89
C ASP A 6 4.49 -20.81 8.59
N LEU A 7 5.05 -19.91 9.40
CA LEU A 7 4.33 -18.76 9.93
C LEU A 7 4.36 -17.69 8.83
N GLN A 8 3.33 -17.67 7.98
CA GLN A 8 3.13 -16.55 7.06
C GLN A 8 3.17 -15.25 7.84
N GLY A 9 4.12 -14.37 7.50
CA GLY A 9 4.18 -13.00 8.01
C GLY A 9 2.87 -12.25 7.77
N PRO A 10 2.69 -11.08 8.41
CA PRO A 10 1.46 -10.32 8.29
C PRO A 10 1.18 -10.01 6.81
N LYS A 11 0.07 -10.54 6.28
CA LYS A 11 -0.38 -10.23 4.91
C LYS A 11 -0.88 -8.79 4.88
N ILE A 12 -0.07 -7.88 4.35
CA ILE A 12 -0.41 -6.47 4.20
C ILE A 12 -1.31 -6.29 2.97
N ARG A 13 -2.42 -5.58 3.12
CA ARG A 13 -3.40 -5.33 2.06
C ARG A 13 -3.91 -3.89 2.08
N LEU A 14 -4.38 -3.42 0.93
CA LEU A 14 -5.20 -2.21 0.82
C LEU A 14 -6.60 -2.43 1.38
N ALA A 15 -7.21 -1.34 1.85
CA ALA A 15 -8.60 -1.29 2.26
C ALA A 15 -9.53 -1.25 1.02
N LYS A 16 -10.79 -0.87 1.25
CA LYS A 16 -11.80 -0.75 0.19
C LYS A 16 -11.76 0.63 -0.45
N PHE A 17 -12.00 0.69 -1.75
CA PHE A 17 -12.19 1.92 -2.50
C PHE A 17 -13.68 2.27 -2.57
N ALA A 18 -14.01 3.56 -2.44
CA ALA A 18 -15.40 4.02 -2.47
C ALA A 18 -16.02 3.90 -3.88
N GLU A 19 -15.26 4.19 -4.92
CA GLU A 19 -15.74 4.25 -6.31
C GLU A 19 -15.36 2.99 -7.12
N GLY A 20 -14.83 1.96 -6.45
CA GLY A 20 -14.31 0.74 -7.10
C GLY A 20 -12.84 0.86 -7.49
N PRO A 21 -12.38 0.11 -8.50
CA PRO A 21 -10.98 0.15 -8.93
C PRO A 21 -10.54 1.54 -9.37
N VAL A 22 -9.32 1.91 -9.02
CA VAL A 22 -8.73 3.21 -9.32
C VAL A 22 -7.47 3.02 -10.15
N GLU A 23 -7.28 3.87 -11.15
CA GLU A 23 -6.07 3.90 -11.95
C GLU A 23 -5.10 4.94 -11.37
N LEU A 24 -3.88 4.49 -11.04
CA LEU A 24 -2.78 5.36 -10.64
C LEU A 24 -1.89 5.63 -11.84
N VAL A 25 -1.59 6.90 -12.10
CA VAL A 25 -0.72 7.31 -13.19
C VAL A 25 0.67 7.61 -12.64
N ARG A 26 1.70 7.24 -13.40
CA ARG A 26 3.09 7.54 -13.04
C ARG A 26 3.29 9.04 -12.79
N GLY A 27 3.88 9.36 -11.65
CA GLY A 27 4.12 10.73 -11.19
C GLY A 27 3.04 11.29 -10.27
N ASP A 28 1.89 10.62 -10.14
CA ASP A 28 0.85 11.04 -9.20
C ASP A 28 1.27 10.81 -7.75
N GLU A 29 0.68 11.59 -6.85
CA GLU A 29 0.81 11.40 -5.41
C GLU A 29 -0.30 10.48 -4.90
N PHE A 30 0.09 9.49 -4.10
CA PHE A 30 -0.82 8.56 -3.47
C PHE A 30 -0.48 8.41 -1.99
N THR A 31 -1.49 8.37 -1.12
CA THR A 31 -1.29 8.27 0.32
C THR A 31 -1.82 6.94 0.82
N ILE A 32 -0.99 6.17 1.54
CA ILE A 32 -1.44 4.99 2.25
C ILE A 32 -1.56 5.35 3.73
N THR A 33 -2.73 5.14 4.33
CA THR A 33 -2.96 5.46 5.75
C THR A 33 -3.37 4.23 6.55
N SER A 34 -3.01 4.21 7.84
CA SER A 34 -3.52 3.22 8.79
C SER A 34 -4.89 3.60 9.39
N GLU A 35 -5.41 4.76 9.03
CA GLU A 35 -6.76 5.22 9.39
C GLU A 35 -7.83 4.53 8.54
N ASP A 36 -9.04 4.41 9.10
CA ASP A 36 -10.20 3.88 8.39
C ASP A 36 -10.81 5.00 7.53
N VAL A 37 -10.34 5.08 6.28
CA VAL A 37 -10.83 6.04 5.29
C VAL A 37 -11.24 5.30 4.02
N PRO A 38 -12.34 5.72 3.36
CA PRO A 38 -12.68 5.20 2.05
C PRO A 38 -11.55 5.50 1.06
N GLY A 39 -11.09 4.48 0.33
CA GLY A 39 -10.06 4.64 -0.68
C GLY A 39 -10.53 5.38 -1.93
N ASP A 40 -9.66 6.21 -2.48
CA ASP A 40 -9.82 6.91 -3.76
C ASP A 40 -8.46 6.99 -4.50
N LYS A 41 -8.34 7.87 -5.49
CA LYS A 41 -7.12 8.12 -6.29
C LYS A 41 -5.99 8.84 -5.58
N SER A 42 -6.27 9.40 -4.41
CA SER A 42 -5.32 10.19 -3.62
C SER A 42 -4.94 9.51 -2.31
N ILE A 43 -5.84 8.73 -1.72
CA ILE A 43 -5.63 8.08 -0.42
C ILE A 43 -6.31 6.72 -0.36
N CYS A 44 -5.70 5.75 0.29
CA CYS A 44 -6.35 4.49 0.66
C CYS A 44 -5.86 3.98 2.01
N GLY A 45 -6.76 3.35 2.76
CA GLY A 45 -6.43 2.67 4.00
C GLY A 45 -5.60 1.40 3.77
N THR A 46 -4.88 0.93 4.78
CA THR A 46 -4.26 -0.41 4.81
C THR A 46 -4.77 -1.23 5.99
N THR A 47 -4.80 -2.55 5.84
CA THR A 47 -5.09 -3.48 6.94
C THR A 47 -3.95 -3.55 7.96
N TYR A 48 -2.75 -3.06 7.62
CA TYR A 48 -1.58 -3.11 8.50
C TYR A 48 -1.29 -1.77 9.14
N LYS A 49 -1.63 -1.64 10.42
CA LYS A 49 -1.45 -0.38 11.17
C LYS A 49 0.01 -0.02 11.45
N GLY A 50 0.91 -0.99 11.37
CA GLY A 50 2.35 -0.79 11.54
C GLY A 50 3.05 -0.20 10.32
N LEU A 51 2.36 -0.06 9.17
CA LEU A 51 2.97 0.39 7.92
C LEU A 51 3.80 1.68 8.07
N PRO A 52 3.33 2.76 8.71
CA PRO A 52 4.11 4.00 8.84
C PRO A 52 5.36 3.85 9.70
N GLY A 53 5.45 2.83 10.55
CA GLY A 53 6.63 2.54 11.37
C GLY A 53 7.66 1.64 10.68
N ASP A 54 7.24 0.88 9.68
CA ASP A 54 8.07 -0.08 8.96
C ASP A 54 8.67 0.48 7.67
N VAL A 55 8.20 1.63 7.20
CA VAL A 55 8.68 2.29 5.98
C VAL A 55 9.30 3.65 6.27
N ALA A 56 10.31 4.01 5.49
CA ALA A 56 10.99 5.29 5.53
C ALA A 56 10.96 5.97 4.16
N LYS A 57 11.29 7.28 4.14
CA LYS A 57 11.42 8.04 2.90
C LYS A 57 12.44 7.38 1.98
N GLY A 58 12.01 7.11 0.74
CA GLY A 58 12.81 6.46 -0.29
C GLY A 58 12.48 4.98 -0.50
N ASP A 59 11.78 4.35 0.45
CA ASP A 59 11.44 2.94 0.35
C ASP A 59 10.41 2.68 -0.76
N PRO A 60 10.56 1.57 -1.49
CA PRO A 60 9.57 1.14 -2.46
C PRO A 60 8.38 0.50 -1.74
N ILE A 61 7.19 0.68 -2.30
CA ILE A 61 5.97 -0.02 -1.90
C ILE A 61 5.37 -0.62 -3.17
N LEU A 62 5.30 -1.94 -3.21
CA LEU A 62 4.81 -2.69 -4.36
C LEU A 62 3.36 -3.11 -4.10
N ILE A 63 2.47 -2.80 -5.05
CA ILE A 63 1.07 -3.21 -4.99
C ILE A 63 0.81 -4.26 -6.05
N ASN A 64 -0.02 -5.26 -5.71
CA ASN A 64 -0.48 -6.29 -6.63
C ASN A 64 0.70 -7.03 -7.30
N ASP A 65 1.56 -7.64 -6.46
CA ASP A 65 2.74 -8.42 -6.86
C ASP A 65 3.75 -7.65 -7.72
N GLY A 66 3.79 -6.31 -7.57
CA GLY A 66 4.72 -5.44 -8.29
C GLY A 66 4.16 -4.83 -9.57
N ASN A 67 2.88 -5.04 -9.89
CA ASN A 67 2.25 -4.38 -11.05
C ASN A 67 2.16 -2.86 -10.90
N VAL A 68 2.18 -2.36 -9.67
CA VAL A 68 2.21 -0.92 -9.36
C VAL A 68 3.32 -0.70 -8.35
N GLU A 69 4.19 0.26 -8.64
CA GLU A 69 5.30 0.63 -7.76
C GLU A 69 5.08 2.06 -7.27
N LEU A 70 5.11 2.22 -5.95
CA LEU A 70 5.08 3.49 -5.27
C LEU A 70 6.41 3.71 -4.56
N LYS A 71 6.79 4.97 -4.37
CA LYS A 71 7.97 5.33 -3.59
C LYS A 71 7.60 6.28 -2.47
N VAL A 72 7.97 5.95 -1.24
CA VAL A 72 7.67 6.79 -0.08
C VAL A 72 8.41 8.13 -0.20
N ILE A 73 7.66 9.22 -0.17
CA ILE A 73 8.22 10.58 -0.17
C ILE A 73 8.29 11.17 1.24
N GLU A 74 7.34 10.80 2.10
CA GLU A 74 7.21 11.34 3.46
C GLU A 74 6.29 10.44 4.30
N VAL A 75 6.58 10.31 5.60
CA VAL A 75 5.68 9.68 6.58
C VAL A 75 5.24 10.75 7.58
N VAL A 76 3.92 10.99 7.66
CA VAL A 76 3.31 11.99 8.53
C VAL A 76 2.28 11.30 9.44
N GLY A 77 2.73 10.91 10.64
CA GLY A 77 1.89 10.20 11.60
C GLY A 77 1.38 8.88 11.02
N PRO A 78 0.04 8.68 10.88
CA PRO A 78 -0.51 7.46 10.29
C PRO A 78 -0.47 7.43 8.75
N ARG A 79 -0.05 8.51 8.08
CA ARG A 79 -0.12 8.68 6.62
C ARG A 79 1.25 8.56 5.98
N VAL A 80 1.39 7.61 5.06
CA VAL A 80 2.56 7.41 4.22
C VAL A 80 2.27 8.05 2.87
N LYS A 81 2.89 9.19 2.59
CA LYS A 81 2.81 9.83 1.28
C LYS A 81 3.78 9.14 0.34
N THR A 82 3.32 8.81 -0.85
CA THR A 82 4.12 8.17 -1.88
C THR A 82 3.93 8.88 -3.22
N ILE A 83 4.87 8.64 -4.13
CA ILE A 83 4.76 9.00 -5.54
C ILE A 83 4.70 7.72 -6.38
N VAL A 84 3.86 7.71 -7.40
CA VAL A 84 3.72 6.57 -8.31
C VAL A 84 4.94 6.51 -9.24
N ILE A 85 5.73 5.45 -9.12
CA ILE A 85 6.87 5.18 -10.00
C ILE A 85 6.41 4.39 -11.23
N GLU A 86 5.57 3.38 -11.01
CA GLU A 86 4.94 2.58 -12.06
C GLU A 86 3.43 2.56 -11.83
N GLY A 87 2.69 3.11 -12.80
CA GLY A 87 1.24 3.26 -12.74
C GLY A 87 0.50 1.99 -13.13
N GLY A 88 -0.75 1.89 -12.71
CA GLY A 88 -1.61 0.76 -13.00
C GLY A 88 -2.91 0.81 -12.21
N VAL A 89 -3.77 -0.18 -12.46
CA VAL A 89 -5.09 -0.26 -11.80
C VAL A 89 -4.97 -0.99 -10.47
N ILE A 90 -5.36 -0.31 -9.39
CA ILE A 90 -5.49 -0.88 -8.05
C ILE A 90 -6.97 -1.05 -7.69
N SER A 91 -7.26 -2.02 -6.83
CA SER A 91 -8.63 -2.31 -6.39
C SER A 91 -8.62 -2.74 -4.93
N ASP A 92 -9.80 -3.09 -4.42
CA ASP A 92 -9.99 -3.56 -3.05
C ASP A 92 -9.07 -4.73 -2.71
N HIS A 93 -8.56 -4.74 -1.47
CA HIS A 93 -7.85 -5.88 -0.87
C HIS A 93 -6.59 -6.34 -1.62
N LYS A 94 -6.04 -5.50 -2.50
CA LYS A 94 -4.77 -5.79 -3.17
C LYS A 94 -3.63 -5.91 -2.17
N GLY A 95 -2.75 -6.88 -2.41
CA GLY A 95 -1.57 -7.11 -1.57
C GLY A 95 -0.58 -5.97 -1.70
N ILE A 96 0.05 -5.65 -0.58
CA ILE A 96 1.16 -4.69 -0.49
C ILE A 96 2.40 -5.47 -0.07
N ASN A 97 3.51 -5.23 -0.74
CA ASN A 97 4.83 -5.70 -0.36
C ASN A 97 5.74 -4.48 -0.13
N LEU A 98 6.61 -4.59 0.87
CA LEU A 98 7.62 -3.61 1.25
C LEU A 98 9.00 -4.10 0.81
#